data_AF-A0A1I2TXH4-F1
#
_entry.id   AF-A0A1I2TXH4-F1
#
_cell.length_a   1.000
_cell.length_b   1.000
_cell.length_c   1.000
_cell.angle_alpha   90.00
_cell.angle_beta   90.00
_cell.angle_gamma   90.00
#
_symmetry.space_group_name_H-M   'P 1'
#
loop_
_entity.id
_entity.type
_entity.pdbx_description
1 polymer ?
#
loop_
_entity_poly.entity_id
_entity_poly.type
_entity_poly.pdbx_seq_one_letter_code
_entity_poly.pdbx_strand_id
1 'polypeptide(L)'
;MDRTFRGAIAGIIGGIIMDVWDLISYHFLQIGSFRYLDWAAMMIYGEPPENIYETIVSLITQVLWAGFLGIIFSFILIKITSRGYLIKGALYGFIASFIIFAIPVLFKVPHLDQTGPNTQISHFIGAIIYGVTTAAVLHWLDSTPGVKNKS
;
A
#
# COMPACT_ATOMS: atom_id res chain seq x y z
N MET A 1 3.77 15.70 16.55
CA MET A 1 3.13 15.03 15.41
C MET A 1 2.10 14.07 15.98
N ASP A 2 0.84 14.24 15.62
CA ASP A 2 -0.23 13.35 16.07
C ASP A 2 -0.11 11.98 15.40
N ARG A 3 -0.94 11.03 15.83
CA ARG A 3 -0.89 9.65 15.35
C ARG A 3 -1.31 9.54 13.89
N THR A 4 -2.31 10.32 13.49
CA THR A 4 -2.78 10.42 12.11
C THR A 4 -1.62 10.75 11.18
N PHE A 5 -0.86 11.80 11.48
CA PHE A 5 0.24 12.22 10.61
C PHE A 5 1.40 11.21 10.59
N ARG A 6 1.71 10.56 11.73
CA ARG A 6 2.71 9.47 11.74
C ARG A 6 2.28 8.28 10.91
N GLY A 7 1.01 7.89 11.02
CA GLY A 7 0.40 6.83 10.22
C GLY A 7 0.43 7.16 8.73
N ALA A 8 0.06 8.39 8.36
CA ALA A 8 0.11 8.85 6.98
C ALA A 8 1.52 8.80 6.41
N ILE A 9 2.54 9.32 7.12
CA ILE A 9 3.93 9.26 6.69
C ILE A 9 4.41 7.80 6.55
N ALA A 10 4.11 6.97 7.54
CA ALA A 10 4.50 5.57 7.50
C ALA A 10 3.88 4.83 6.31
N GLY A 11 2.61 5.09 6.02
CA GLY A 11 1.90 4.54 4.87
C GLY A 11 2.44 5.05 3.54
N ILE A 12 2.73 6.35 3.41
CA ILE A 12 3.33 6.93 2.20
C ILE A 12 4.69 6.30 1.92
N ILE A 13 5.57 6.21 2.93
CA ILE A 13 6.89 5.58 2.77
C ILE A 13 6.73 4.10 2.43
N GLY A 14 5.82 3.38 3.09
CA GLY A 14 5.48 2.01 2.73
C GLY A 14 5.00 1.85 1.29
N GLY A 15 4.15 2.77 0.83
CA GLY A 15 3.61 2.80 -0.53
C GLY A 15 4.69 3.01 -1.57
N ILE A 16 5.59 3.97 -1.34
CA ILE A 16 6.73 4.24 -2.23
C ILE A 16 7.63 3.01 -2.35
N ILE A 17 7.96 2.34 -1.24
CA ILE A 17 8.79 1.12 -1.28
C ILE A 17 8.06 -0.04 -1.98
N MET A 18 6.75 -0.16 -1.81
CA MET A 18 5.91 -1.11 -2.54
C MET A 18 5.89 -0.83 -4.04
N ASP A 19 5.81 0.44 -4.46
CA ASP A 19 5.85 0.81 -5.88
C ASP A 19 7.22 0.53 -6.49
N VAL A 20 8.31 0.70 -5.73
CA VAL A 20 9.65 0.27 -6.18
C VAL A 20 9.67 -1.23 -6.46
N TRP A 21 9.10 -2.05 -5.58
CA TRP A 21 8.95 -3.49 -5.84
C TRP A 21 8.11 -3.76 -7.09
N ASP A 22 7.01 -3.05 -7.25
CA ASP A 22 6.10 -3.23 -8.37
C ASP A 22 6.76 -2.89 -9.73
N LEU A 23 7.53 -1.81 -9.78
CA LEU A 23 8.35 -1.47 -10.95
C LEU A 23 9.40 -2.55 -11.25
N ILE A 24 10.03 -3.10 -10.22
CA ILE A 24 11.00 -4.20 -10.37
C ILE A 24 10.29 -5.44 -10.93
N SER A 25 9.18 -5.83 -10.32
CA SER A 25 8.40 -7.01 -10.70
C SER A 25 7.86 -6.91 -12.13
N TYR A 26 7.36 -5.74 -12.50
CA TYR A 26 6.79 -5.48 -13.81
C TYR A 26 7.84 -5.38 -14.91
N HIS A 27 8.88 -4.55 -14.74
CA HIS A 27 9.84 -4.29 -15.82
C HIS A 27 10.98 -5.30 -15.92
N PHE A 28 11.44 -5.85 -14.80
CA PHE A 28 12.63 -6.71 -14.78
C PHE A 28 12.29 -8.19 -14.66
N LEU A 29 11.27 -8.53 -13.86
CA LEU A 29 10.90 -9.93 -13.63
C LEU A 29 9.76 -10.39 -14.55
N GLN A 30 9.00 -9.47 -15.15
CA GLN A 30 7.85 -9.74 -16.02
C GLN A 30 6.80 -10.66 -15.34
N ILE A 31 6.66 -10.55 -14.01
CA ILE A 31 5.76 -11.39 -13.22
C ILE A 31 4.34 -10.80 -13.20
N GLY A 32 4.15 -9.52 -13.47
CA GLY A 32 2.82 -8.87 -13.48
C GLY A 32 2.39 -8.37 -14.85
N SER A 33 1.09 -8.38 -15.12
CA SER A 33 0.49 -7.77 -16.31
C SER A 33 0.18 -6.28 -16.14
N PHE A 34 0.06 -5.79 -14.90
CA PHE A 34 -0.16 -4.37 -14.60
C PHE A 34 0.32 -4.00 -13.20
N ARG A 35 0.60 -2.71 -13.01
CA ARG A 35 1.17 -2.09 -11.80
C ARG A 35 0.10 -1.60 -10.83
N TYR A 36 0.47 -1.27 -9.59
CA TYR A 36 -0.45 -0.61 -8.64
C TYR A 36 -0.96 0.74 -9.16
N LEU A 37 -0.14 1.47 -9.90
CA LEU A 37 -0.59 2.72 -10.53
C LEU A 37 -1.65 2.45 -11.62
N ASP A 38 -1.50 1.35 -12.37
CA ASP A 38 -2.45 0.98 -13.41
C ASP A 38 -3.77 0.53 -12.75
N TRP A 39 -3.70 -0.16 -11.60
CA TRP A 39 -4.88 -0.45 -10.77
C TRP A 39 -5.61 0.83 -10.34
N ALA A 40 -4.87 1.85 -9.88
CA ALA A 40 -5.46 3.13 -9.51
C ALA A 40 -6.08 3.84 -10.73
N ALA A 41 -5.41 3.83 -11.88
CA ALA A 41 -5.94 4.36 -13.13
C ALA A 41 -7.27 3.69 -13.52
N MET A 42 -7.31 2.35 -13.53
CA MET A 42 -8.52 1.61 -13.87
C MET A 42 -9.67 1.88 -12.89
N MET A 43 -9.38 2.12 -11.61
CA MET A 43 -10.40 2.49 -10.61
C MET A 43 -10.91 3.94 -10.78
N ILE A 44 -10.10 4.86 -11.30
CA ILE A 44 -10.45 6.29 -11.46
C ILE A 44 -11.09 6.54 -12.83
N TYR A 45 -10.49 5.99 -13.88
CA TYR A 45 -10.78 6.28 -15.29
C TYR A 45 -11.54 5.14 -16.00
N GLY A 46 -11.55 3.93 -15.45
CA GLY A 46 -12.12 2.73 -16.08
C GLY A 46 -11.19 2.01 -17.06
N GLU A 47 -10.06 2.64 -17.40
CA GLU A 47 -9.07 2.17 -18.38
C GLU A 47 -7.65 2.34 -17.81
N PRO A 48 -6.64 1.61 -18.35
CA PRO A 48 -5.23 1.88 -18.07
C PRO A 48 -4.83 3.30 -18.48
N PRO A 49 -3.79 3.89 -17.87
CA PRO A 49 -3.42 5.27 -18.16
C PRO A 49 -2.89 5.42 -19.59
N GLU A 50 -3.48 6.33 -20.37
CA GLU A 50 -3.13 6.54 -21.78
C GLU A 50 -2.03 7.62 -21.97
N ASN A 51 -1.88 8.50 -20.98
CA ASN A 51 -0.97 9.63 -21.06
C ASN A 51 -0.26 9.91 -19.71
N ILE A 52 0.73 10.80 -19.77
CA ILE A 52 1.55 11.16 -18.60
C ILE A 52 0.74 11.84 -17.49
N TYR A 53 -0.32 12.57 -17.85
CA TYR A 53 -1.17 13.25 -16.88
C TYR A 53 -1.96 12.24 -16.04
N GLU A 54 -2.63 11.29 -16.70
CA GLU A 54 -3.32 10.19 -16.02
C GLU A 54 -2.35 9.37 -15.16
N THR A 55 -1.16 9.06 -15.68
CA THR A 55 -0.12 8.34 -14.93
C THR A 55 0.24 9.05 -13.62
N ILE A 56 0.46 10.38 -13.67
CA ILE A 56 0.81 11.19 -12.49
C ILE A 56 -0.36 11.21 -11.49
N VAL A 57 -1.59 11.43 -11.97
CA VAL A 57 -2.78 11.50 -11.10
C VAL A 57 -3.03 10.14 -10.42
N SER A 58 -2.91 9.04 -11.17
CA SER A 58 -3.06 7.69 -10.63
C SER A 58 -1.98 7.34 -9.61
N LEU A 59 -0.73 7.72 -9.86
CA LEU A 59 0.36 7.51 -8.89
C LEU A 59 0.13 8.33 -7.61
N ILE A 60 -0.21 9.61 -7.71
CA ILE A 60 -0.53 10.44 -6.54
C ILE A 60 -1.69 9.83 -5.75
N THR A 61 -2.74 9.40 -6.43
CA THR A 61 -3.91 8.82 -5.79
C THR A 61 -3.56 7.52 -5.08
N GLN A 62 -2.76 6.68 -5.71
CA GLN A 62 -2.26 5.44 -5.11
C GLN A 62 -1.42 5.71 -3.85
N VAL A 63 -0.50 6.69 -3.90
CA VAL A 63 0.37 7.02 -2.76
C VAL A 63 -0.45 7.61 -1.61
N LEU A 64 -1.44 8.46 -1.91
CA LEU A 64 -2.37 8.99 -0.91
C LEU A 64 -3.23 7.88 -0.30
N TRP A 65 -3.65 6.91 -1.11
CA TRP A 65 -4.36 5.72 -0.64
C TRP A 65 -3.49 4.89 0.31
N ALA A 66 -2.21 4.68 -0.01
CA ALA A 66 -1.25 4.04 0.89
C ALA A 66 -1.08 4.83 2.20
N GLY A 67 -1.01 6.17 2.13
CA GLY A 67 -1.03 7.04 3.30
C GLY A 67 -2.27 6.85 4.17
N PHE A 68 -3.45 6.80 3.58
CA PHE A 68 -4.71 6.55 4.27
C PHE A 68 -4.74 5.19 4.98
N LEU A 69 -4.26 4.13 4.32
CA LEU A 69 -4.09 2.81 4.94
C LEU A 69 -3.10 2.88 6.12
N GLY A 70 -2.00 3.63 6.00
CA GLY A 70 -1.06 3.85 7.09
C GLY A 70 -1.69 4.54 8.31
N ILE A 71 -2.62 5.48 8.09
CA ILE A 71 -3.43 6.07 9.16
C ILE A 71 -4.22 4.98 9.87
N ILE A 72 -4.98 4.16 9.13
CA ILE A 72 -5.76 3.06 9.71
C ILE A 72 -4.87 2.12 10.52
N PHE A 73 -3.74 1.70 9.94
CA PHE A 73 -2.77 0.83 10.59
C PHE A 73 -2.27 1.41 11.91
N SER A 74 -2.01 2.71 11.93
CA SER A 74 -1.55 3.39 13.14
C SER A 74 -2.56 3.25 14.28
N PHE A 75 -3.85 3.38 14.03
CA PHE A 75 -4.88 3.25 15.08
C PHE A 75 -5.12 1.78 15.48
N ILE A 76 -4.96 0.82 14.57
CA ILE A 76 -5.05 -0.61 14.91
C ILE A 76 -3.93 -1.04 15.86
N LEU A 77 -2.71 -0.52 15.66
CA LEU A 77 -1.55 -0.85 16.50
C LEU A 77 -1.61 -0.29 17.94
N ILE A 78 -2.64 0.48 18.33
CA ILE A 78 -2.82 1.02 19.70
C ILE A 78 -2.67 -0.06 20.77
N LYS A 79 -3.06 -1.31 20.46
CA LYS A 79 -3.18 -2.39 21.45
C LYS A 79 -2.06 -3.42 21.41
N ILE A 80 -1.02 -3.18 20.63
CA ILE A 80 -0.09 -4.23 20.23
C ILE A 80 1.30 -3.90 20.78
N THR A 81 1.72 -4.69 21.77
CA THR A 81 3.07 -4.64 22.34
C THR A 81 4.14 -4.76 21.23
N SER A 82 5.30 -4.13 21.46
CA SER A 82 6.45 -4.06 20.55
C SER A 82 7.00 -5.42 20.08
N ARG A 83 6.51 -6.55 20.61
CA ARG A 83 6.88 -7.88 20.12
C ARG A 83 6.13 -8.22 18.82
N GLY A 84 6.89 -8.48 17.77
CA GLY A 84 6.36 -8.98 16.49
C GLY A 84 5.61 -7.95 15.63
N TYR A 85 5.89 -6.65 15.79
CA TYR A 85 5.21 -5.61 15.02
C TYR A 85 5.42 -5.73 13.50
N LEU A 86 6.58 -6.24 13.04
CA LEU A 86 6.85 -6.48 11.61
C LEU A 86 5.94 -7.57 11.03
N ILE A 87 5.75 -8.68 11.75
CA ILE A 87 4.85 -9.77 11.32
C ILE A 87 3.41 -9.26 11.24
N LYS A 88 3.01 -8.43 12.20
CA LYS A 88 1.67 -7.82 12.22
C LYS A 88 1.50 -6.81 11.09
N GLY A 89 2.55 -6.07 10.75
CA GLY A 89 2.62 -5.24 9.56
C GLY A 89 2.42 -6.05 8.29
N ALA A 90 3.18 -7.14 8.11
CA ALA A 90 3.05 -8.06 6.98
C ALA A 90 1.61 -8.60 6.84
N LEU A 91 1.03 -9.08 7.95
CA LEU A 91 -0.34 -9.60 7.99
C LEU A 91 -1.36 -8.52 7.64
N TYR A 92 -1.19 -7.31 8.18
CA TYR A 92 -2.05 -6.18 7.84
C TYR A 92 -1.99 -5.87 6.35
N GLY A 93 -0.80 -5.75 5.77
CA GLY A 93 -0.63 -5.49 4.35
C GLY A 93 -1.30 -6.57 3.50
N PHE A 94 -1.06 -7.84 3.79
CA PHE A 94 -1.69 -8.97 3.11
C PHE A 94 -3.23 -8.91 3.19
N ILE A 95 -3.80 -8.79 4.39
CA ILE A 95 -5.26 -8.75 4.58
C ILE A 95 -5.88 -7.52 3.90
N ALA A 96 -5.27 -6.34 4.06
CA ALA A 96 -5.74 -5.12 3.43
C ALA A 96 -5.76 -5.27 1.90
N SER A 97 -4.68 -5.80 1.32
CA SER A 97 -4.62 -6.04 -0.13
C SER A 97 -5.67 -7.04 -0.61
N PHE A 98 -5.89 -8.14 0.11
CA PHE A 98 -6.93 -9.11 -0.23
C PHE A 98 -8.32 -8.46 -0.28
N ILE A 99 -8.66 -7.64 0.73
CA ILE A 99 -9.93 -6.91 0.76
C ILE A 99 -10.02 -5.92 -0.41
N ILE A 100 -8.96 -5.16 -0.66
CA ILE A 100 -8.91 -4.14 -1.72
C ILE A 100 -9.07 -4.79 -3.10
N PHE A 101 -8.34 -5.86 -3.39
CA PHE A 101 -8.40 -6.54 -4.68
C PHE A 101 -9.66 -7.39 -4.86
N ALA A 102 -10.36 -7.76 -3.79
CA ALA A 102 -11.66 -8.39 -3.89
C ALA A 102 -12.75 -7.43 -4.39
N ILE A 103 -12.65 -6.13 -4.12
CA ILE A 103 -13.68 -5.13 -4.51
C ILE A 103 -13.89 -5.13 -6.03
N PRO A 104 -12.87 -4.91 -6.89
CA PRO A 104 -13.05 -4.91 -8.35
C PRO A 104 -13.65 -6.22 -8.89
N VAL A 105 -13.27 -7.35 -8.32
CA VAL A 105 -13.78 -8.69 -8.70
C VAL A 105 -15.27 -8.84 -8.36
N LEU A 106 -15.69 -8.38 -7.18
CA LEU A 106 -17.08 -8.44 -6.74
C LEU A 106 -17.98 -7.50 -7.56
N PHE A 107 -17.48 -6.32 -7.90
CA PHE A 107 -18.23 -5.31 -8.65
C PHE A 107 -18.07 -5.41 -10.18
N LYS A 108 -17.32 -6.41 -10.67
CA LYS A 108 -17.07 -6.63 -12.11
C LYS A 108 -16.51 -5.39 -12.80
N VAL A 109 -15.56 -4.74 -12.14
CA VAL A 109 -14.87 -3.57 -12.70
C VAL A 109 -14.07 -4.02 -13.92
N PRO A 110 -14.27 -3.41 -15.10
CA PRO A 110 -13.53 -3.73 -16.31
C PRO A 110 -12.02 -3.75 -16.06
N HIS A 111 -11.31 -4.67 -16.73
CA HIS A 111 -9.85 -4.86 -16.63
C HIS A 111 -9.33 -5.38 -15.28
N LEU A 112 -10.12 -5.30 -14.21
CA LEU A 112 -9.73 -5.68 -12.84
C LEU A 112 -10.51 -6.87 -12.28
N ASP A 113 -11.56 -7.34 -12.95
CA ASP A 113 -12.38 -8.46 -12.50
C ASP A 113 -11.72 -9.83 -12.74
N GLN A 114 -10.71 -9.88 -13.61
CA GLN A 114 -9.96 -11.08 -13.98
C GLN A 114 -8.46 -10.79 -14.02
N THR A 115 -7.84 -10.73 -12.84
CA THR A 115 -6.39 -10.54 -12.70
C THR A 115 -5.66 -11.87 -12.76
N GLY A 116 -4.60 -11.96 -13.57
CA GLY A 116 -3.77 -13.17 -13.67
C GLY A 116 -3.10 -13.53 -12.33
N PRO A 117 -2.84 -14.83 -12.08
CA PRO A 117 -2.28 -15.30 -10.80
C PRO A 117 -0.91 -14.70 -10.50
N ASN A 118 -0.09 -14.45 -11.52
CA ASN A 118 1.24 -13.89 -11.33
C ASN A 118 1.18 -12.42 -10.87
N THR A 119 0.27 -11.62 -11.44
CA THR A 119 -0.02 -10.25 -10.97
C THR A 119 -0.48 -10.25 -9.52
N GLN A 120 -1.39 -11.16 -9.16
CA GLN A 120 -1.89 -11.26 -7.80
C GLN A 120 -0.79 -11.66 -6.79
N ILE A 121 0.10 -12.58 -7.17
CA ILE A 121 1.26 -12.95 -6.34
C ILE A 121 2.19 -11.75 -6.17
N SER A 122 2.52 -11.04 -7.26
CA SER A 122 3.35 -9.82 -7.20
C SER A 122 2.75 -8.79 -6.26
N HIS A 123 1.43 -8.57 -6.35
CA HIS A 123 0.71 -7.63 -5.50
C HIS A 123 0.62 -8.07 -4.04
N PHE A 124 0.58 -9.37 -3.75
CA PHE A 124 0.66 -9.84 -2.36
C PHE A 124 2.07 -9.65 -1.77
N ILE A 125 3.12 -9.85 -2.56
CA ILE A 125 4.49 -9.57 -2.12
C ILE A 125 4.65 -8.07 -1.86
N GLY A 126 4.20 -7.22 -2.78
CA GLY A 126 4.21 -5.76 -2.60
C GLY A 126 3.41 -5.33 -1.38
N ALA A 127 2.24 -5.93 -1.12
CA ALA A 127 1.44 -5.66 0.06
C ALA A 127 2.14 -6.04 1.37
N ILE A 128 2.85 -7.17 1.39
CA ILE A 128 3.68 -7.56 2.54
C ILE A 128 4.82 -6.56 2.75
N ILE A 129 5.50 -6.13 1.67
CA ILE A 129 6.55 -5.10 1.71
C ILE A 129 6.00 -3.79 2.28
N TYR A 130 4.85 -3.34 1.77
CA TYR A 130 4.12 -2.18 2.27
C TYR A 130 3.86 -2.29 3.77
N GLY A 131 3.29 -3.41 4.22
CA GLY A 131 2.91 -3.62 5.61
C GLY A 131 4.10 -3.65 6.57
N VAL A 132 5.18 -4.36 6.20
CA VAL A 132 6.43 -4.42 6.96
C VAL A 132 7.07 -3.04 7.06
N THR A 133 7.15 -2.32 5.94
CA THR A 133 7.77 -0.99 5.87
C THR A 133 6.98 0.03 6.69
N THR A 134 5.65 0.05 6.53
CA THR A 134 4.76 0.90 7.33
C THR A 134 4.94 0.65 8.82
N ALA A 135 5.03 -0.63 9.23
CA ALA A 135 5.26 -0.99 10.63
C ALA A 135 6.64 -0.56 11.15
N ALA A 136 7.69 -0.70 10.35
CA ALA A 136 9.04 -0.26 10.69
C ALA A 136 9.12 1.27 10.85
N VAL A 137 8.58 2.02 9.88
CA VAL A 137 8.60 3.49 9.90
C VAL A 137 7.76 4.03 11.04
N LEU A 138 6.56 3.49 11.26
CA LEU A 138 5.71 3.92 12.37
C LEU A 138 6.38 3.67 13.73
N HIS A 139 7.00 2.48 13.90
CA HIS A 139 7.73 2.17 15.12
C HIS A 139 8.91 3.12 15.36
N TRP A 140 9.63 3.49 14.30
CA TRP A 140 10.71 4.48 14.37
C TRP A 140 10.19 5.88 14.76
N LEU A 141 9.09 6.34 14.14
CA LEU A 141 8.45 7.62 14.47
C LEU A 141 7.95 7.67 15.92
N ASP A 142 7.40 6.56 16.43
CA ASP A 142 6.89 6.47 17.81
C ASP A 142 8.01 6.38 18.86
N SER A 143 9.19 5.86 18.48
CA SER A 143 10.34 5.72 19.36
C SER A 143 11.21 6.98 19.45
N THR A 144 10.95 7.97 18.60
CA THR A 144 11.76 9.20 18.50
C THR A 144 11.51 10.14 19.70
N PRO A 145 12.54 10.52 20.49
CA PRO A 145 12.37 11.24 21.77
C PRO A 145 11.63 12.58 21.72
N GLY A 146 11.73 13.33 20.62
CA GLY A 146 11.04 14.64 20.46
C GLY A 146 9.52 14.55 20.31
N VAL A 147 8.97 13.34 20.27
CA VAL A 147 7.60 13.06 19.85
C VAL A 147 6.74 12.47 21.00
N LYS A 148 7.38 12.07 22.11
CA LYS A 148 6.72 11.53 23.32
C LYS A 148 6.07 12.57 24.25
N ASN A 149 6.41 13.86 24.13
CA ASN A 149 5.97 14.89 25.08
C ASN A 149 4.59 15.51 24.81
N LYS A 150 3.74 14.91 23.95
CA LYS A 150 2.42 15.45 23.61
C LYS A 150 1.34 14.37 23.41
N SER A 151 1.35 13.32 24.23
CA SER A 151 0.23 12.36 24.33
C SER A 151 -0.55 12.59 25.61
#